data_AF-A0A9E4AK25-F1
#
_entry.id   AF-A0A9E4AK25-F1
#
_cell.length_a   1.000
_cell.length_b   1.000
_cell.length_c   1.000
_cell.angle_alpha   90.00
_cell.angle_beta   90.00
_cell.angle_gamma   90.00
#
_symmetry.space_group_name_H-M   'P 1'
#
loop_
_entity.id
_entity.type
_entity.pdbx_description
1 polymer ?
#
loop_
_entity_poly.entity_id
_entity_poly.type
_entity_poly.pdbx_seq_one_letter_code
_entity_poly.pdbx_strand_id
1 'polypeptide(L)'
;MEVLAALSVIAAVAAALVLVAVLARRYVNRHDSTCRCPPCAAAYQEQYARDRAARERLEAWLRQRQRAHNVGGVPPQRPPTDSRRVAAYALLGLKVGASRQEIDAAWRREAFKYHPDRNPNGGQRMRDLNKARDLLLDGQ
;
A
#
# COMPACT_ATOMS: atom_id res chain seq x y z
N MET A 1 -23.76 -39.70 29.21
CA MET A 1 -24.42 -40.13 27.95
C MET A 1 -25.57 -39.20 27.57
N GLU A 2 -26.39 -38.71 28.51
CA GLU A 2 -27.54 -37.86 28.21
C GLU A 2 -27.20 -36.48 27.60
N VAL A 3 -26.13 -35.83 28.07
CA VAL A 3 -25.71 -34.51 27.55
C VAL A 3 -25.28 -34.56 26.09
N LEU A 4 -24.60 -35.64 25.67
CA LEU A 4 -24.18 -35.83 24.28
C LEU A 4 -25.38 -36.05 23.36
N ALA A 5 -26.41 -36.75 23.83
CA ALA A 5 -27.66 -36.91 23.10
C ALA A 5 -28.45 -35.59 22.98
N ALA A 6 -28.49 -34.79 24.05
CA ALA A 6 -29.13 -33.48 24.00
C ALA A 6 -28.42 -32.53 23.02
N LEU A 7 -27.08 -32.51 23.02
CA LEU A 7 -26.30 -31.68 22.10
C LEU A 7 -26.47 -32.10 20.63
N SER A 8 -26.60 -33.39 20.34
CA SER A 8 -26.83 -33.86 18.96
C SER A 8 -28.22 -33.48 18.44
N VAL A 9 -29.25 -33.52 19.29
CA VAL A 9 -30.59 -33.03 18.92
C VAL A 9 -30.59 -31.53 18.68
N ILE A 10 -29.94 -30.74 19.55
CA ILE A 10 -29.84 -29.28 19.37
C ILE A 10 -29.10 -28.95 18.06
N ALA A 11 -28.00 -29.64 17.78
CA ALA A 11 -27.25 -29.45 16.54
C ALA A 11 -28.09 -29.80 15.30
N ALA A 12 -28.89 -30.88 15.35
CA ALA A 12 -29.78 -31.27 14.26
C ALA A 12 -30.90 -30.25 14.02
N VAL A 13 -31.50 -29.72 15.10
CA VAL A 13 -32.52 -28.66 14.99
C VAL A 13 -31.92 -27.37 14.44
N ALA A 14 -30.74 -26.97 14.93
CA ALA A 14 -30.04 -25.79 14.41
C ALA A 14 -29.70 -25.93 12.92
N ALA A 15 -29.20 -27.11 12.50
CA ALA A 15 -28.91 -27.40 11.10
C ALA A 15 -30.19 -27.36 10.24
N ALA A 16 -31.31 -27.89 10.74
CA ALA A 16 -32.60 -27.83 10.05
C ALA A 16 -33.10 -26.38 9.91
N LEU A 17 -32.98 -25.56 10.95
CA LEU A 17 -33.36 -24.14 10.89
C LEU A 17 -32.50 -23.36 9.89
N VAL A 18 -31.18 -23.60 9.87
CA VAL A 18 -30.27 -23.00 8.88
C VAL A 18 -30.63 -23.44 7.46
N LEU A 19 -30.92 -24.74 7.27
CA LEU A 19 -31.34 -25.26 5.98
C LEU A 19 -32.66 -24.63 5.51
N VAL A 20 -33.66 -24.51 6.38
CA VAL A 20 -34.93 -23.85 6.09
C VAL A 20 -34.71 -22.39 5.72
N ALA A 21 -33.86 -21.65 6.44
CA ALA A 21 -33.54 -20.26 6.11
C ALA A 21 -32.82 -20.12 4.75
N VAL A 22 -31.89 -21.02 4.44
CA VAL A 22 -31.19 -21.06 3.14
C VAL A 22 -32.15 -21.42 2.01
N LEU A 23 -33.05 -22.38 2.22
CA LEU A 23 -34.05 -22.77 1.23
C LEU A 23 -35.11 -21.69 1.03
N ALA A 24 -35.57 -21.02 2.10
CA ALA A 24 -36.48 -19.87 2.00
C ALA A 24 -35.81 -18.73 1.21
N ARG A 25 -34.53 -18.42 1.49
CA ARG A 25 -33.77 -17.43 0.73
C ARG A 25 -33.62 -17.82 -0.74
N ARG A 26 -33.34 -19.11 -1.03
CA ARG A 26 -33.30 -19.63 -2.41
C ARG A 26 -34.66 -19.64 -3.08
N TYR A 27 -35.75 -19.87 -2.35
CA TYR A 27 -37.12 -19.84 -2.87
C TYR A 27 -37.53 -18.42 -3.26
N VAL A 28 -37.25 -17.43 -2.40
CA VAL A 28 -37.45 -16.00 -2.72
C VAL A 28 -36.57 -15.59 -3.92
N ASN A 29 -35.33 -16.05 -4.00
CA ASN A 29 -34.44 -15.79 -5.15
C ASN A 29 -34.75 -16.61 -6.41
N ARG A 30 -35.64 -17.62 -6.33
CA ARG A 30 -36.13 -18.40 -7.48
C ARG A 30 -37.39 -17.78 -8.08
N HIS A 31 -37.85 -16.64 -7.55
CA HIS A 31 -38.68 -15.74 -8.34
C HIS A 31 -37.81 -15.14 -9.45
N ASP A 32 -37.98 -15.76 -10.59
CA ASP A 32 -37.37 -15.49 -11.87
C ASP A 32 -37.33 -13.99 -12.20
N SER A 33 -36.31 -13.61 -12.95
CA SER A 33 -36.08 -12.31 -13.61
C SER A 33 -37.26 -11.77 -14.46
N THR A 34 -38.38 -12.50 -14.48
CA THR A 34 -39.63 -12.23 -15.18
C THR A 34 -40.79 -11.90 -14.22
N CYS A 35 -40.62 -12.02 -12.89
CA CYS A 35 -41.66 -11.67 -11.91
C CYS A 35 -41.93 -10.16 -11.89
N ARG A 36 -43.10 -9.79 -12.42
CA ARG A 36 -43.55 -8.40 -12.58
C ARG A 36 -44.46 -7.96 -11.42
N CYS A 37 -44.13 -8.37 -10.19
CA CYS A 37 -44.90 -8.00 -9.01
C CYS A 37 -44.45 -6.63 -8.46
N PRO A 38 -45.36 -5.76 -8.02
CA PRO A 38 -45.01 -4.42 -7.52
C PRO A 38 -43.95 -4.43 -6.40
N PRO A 39 -43.98 -5.34 -5.41
CA PRO A 39 -42.98 -5.37 -4.33
C PRO A 39 -41.58 -5.78 -4.80
N CYS A 40 -41.49 -6.74 -5.73
CA CYS A 40 -40.21 -7.22 -6.26
C CYS A 40 -39.58 -6.22 -7.24
N ALA A 41 -40.39 -5.51 -8.03
CA ALA A 41 -39.91 -4.43 -8.90
C ALA A 41 -39.34 -3.26 -8.09
N ALA A 42 -40.00 -2.85 -7.00
CA ALA A 42 -39.52 -1.77 -6.13
C ALA A 42 -38.20 -2.12 -5.43
N ALA A 43 -38.09 -3.34 -4.88
CA ALA A 43 -36.85 -3.82 -4.28
C ALA A 43 -35.69 -3.89 -5.28
N TYR A 44 -35.95 -4.35 -6.51
CA TYR A 44 -34.96 -4.37 -7.59
C TYR A 44 -34.53 -2.96 -8.03
N GLN A 45 -35.49 -2.03 -8.16
CA GLN A 45 -35.21 -0.63 -8.47
C GLN A 45 -34.37 0.04 -7.37
N GLU A 46 -34.66 -0.24 -6.10
CA GLU A 46 -33.89 0.30 -4.98
C GLU A 46 -32.46 -0.25 -4.97
N GLN A 47 -32.29 -1.56 -5.19
CA GLN A 47 -30.97 -2.17 -5.29
C GLN A 47 -30.18 -1.60 -6.48
N TYR A 48 -30.80 -1.45 -7.64
CA TYR A 48 -30.16 -0.85 -8.82
C TYR A 48 -29.79 0.63 -8.59
N ALA A 49 -30.62 1.38 -7.87
CA ALA A 49 -30.32 2.76 -7.49
C ALA A 49 -29.11 2.85 -6.55
N ARG A 50 -29.00 1.94 -5.57
CA ARG A 50 -27.82 1.83 -4.68
C ARG A 50 -26.56 1.48 -5.48
N ASP A 51 -26.65 0.55 -6.42
CA ASP A 51 -25.53 0.14 -7.27
C ASP A 51 -25.08 1.27 -8.22
N ARG A 52 -26.03 2.03 -8.80
CA ARG A 52 -25.72 3.23 -9.60
C ARG A 52 -25.00 4.29 -8.77
N ALA A 53 -25.50 4.61 -7.58
CA ALA A 53 -24.88 5.57 -6.66
C ALA A 53 -23.49 5.10 -6.18
N ALA A 54 -23.24 3.79 -6.08
CA ALA A 54 -21.91 3.26 -5.78
C ALA A 54 -20.94 3.47 -6.95
N ARG A 55 -21.38 3.23 -8.19
CA ARG A 55 -20.58 3.46 -9.41
C ARG A 55 -20.23 4.93 -9.61
N GLU A 56 -21.20 5.83 -9.46
CA GLU A 56 -20.98 7.28 -9.57
C GLU A 56 -19.96 7.80 -8.54
N ARG A 57 -20.02 7.29 -7.30
CA ARG A 57 -19.03 7.62 -6.26
C ARG A 57 -17.63 7.13 -6.62
N LEU A 58 -17.51 5.91 -7.15
CA LEU A 58 -16.22 5.36 -7.60
C LEU A 58 -15.64 6.18 -8.76
N GLU A 59 -16.47 6.53 -9.76
CA GLU A 59 -16.05 7.35 -10.90
C GLU A 59 -15.66 8.78 -10.48
N ALA A 60 -16.36 9.39 -9.52
CA ALA A 60 -15.99 10.67 -8.95
C ALA A 60 -14.62 10.59 -8.24
N TRP A 61 -14.39 9.54 -7.45
CA TRP A 61 -13.10 9.29 -6.80
C TRP A 61 -11.97 9.08 -7.82
N LEU A 62 -12.20 8.28 -8.86
CA LEU A 62 -11.21 8.03 -9.93
C LEU A 62 -10.86 9.32 -10.68
N ARG A 63 -11.85 10.17 -11.00
CA ARG A 63 -11.62 11.48 -11.63
C ARG A 63 -10.78 12.40 -10.74
N GLN A 64 -11.05 12.44 -9.44
CA GLN A 64 -10.27 13.22 -8.49
C GLN A 64 -8.82 12.71 -8.39
N ARG A 65 -8.63 11.39 -8.38
CA ARG A 65 -7.31 10.75 -8.40
C ARG A 65 -6.53 11.02 -9.69
N GLN A 66 -7.18 10.98 -10.85
CA GLN A 66 -6.54 11.32 -12.14
C GLN A 66 -6.08 12.78 -12.19
N ARG A 67 -6.86 13.73 -11.63
CA ARG A 67 -6.43 15.13 -11.47
C ARG A 67 -5.18 15.25 -10.59
N ALA A 68 -5.13 14.49 -9.49
CA ALA A 68 -3.94 14.46 -8.62
C ALA A 68 -2.70 13.84 -9.32
N HIS A 69 -2.88 12.94 -10.29
CA HIS A 69 -1.79 12.42 -11.11
C HIS A 69 -1.32 13.37 -12.22
N ASN A 70 -2.22 14.20 -12.79
CA ASN A 70 -1.88 15.18 -13.83
C ASN A 70 -1.22 16.46 -13.29
N VAL A 71 -1.39 16.75 -12.00
CA VAL A 71 -0.49 17.68 -11.28
C VAL A 71 0.74 16.84 -10.94
N GLY A 72 1.84 17.02 -11.67
CA GLY A 72 3.08 16.22 -11.58
C GLY A 72 3.77 16.23 -10.22
N GLY A 73 3.12 15.67 -9.20
CA GLY A 73 3.71 15.38 -7.91
C GLY A 73 4.53 14.12 -8.03
N VAL A 74 5.86 14.28 -8.11
CA VAL A 74 6.79 13.23 -7.70
C VAL A 74 6.29 12.73 -6.34
N PRO A 75 5.97 11.44 -6.16
CA PRO A 75 5.52 10.93 -4.87
C PRO A 75 6.53 11.37 -3.81
N PRO A 76 6.09 11.86 -2.63
CA PRO A 76 7.02 12.31 -1.60
C PRO A 76 7.97 11.16 -1.31
N GLN A 77 9.24 11.34 -1.69
CA GLN A 77 10.25 10.33 -1.42
C GLN A 77 10.33 10.23 0.09
N ARG A 78 9.99 9.04 0.63
CA ARG A 78 10.07 8.81 2.07
C ARG A 78 11.51 9.14 2.48
N PRO A 79 11.72 9.96 3.53
CA PRO A 79 13.07 10.20 4.01
C PRO A 79 13.70 8.83 4.28
N PRO A 80 14.95 8.59 3.84
CA PRO A 80 15.64 7.34 4.08
C PRO A 80 15.54 6.99 5.57
N THR A 81 14.79 5.94 5.91
CA THR A 81 14.66 5.46 7.29
C THR A 81 15.92 4.72 7.75
N ASP A 82 16.87 4.51 6.83
CA ASP A 82 18.15 3.89 7.14
C ASP A 82 19.12 4.93 7.71
N SER A 83 19.36 4.84 9.02
CA SER A 83 20.33 5.67 9.75
C SER A 83 21.72 5.64 9.11
N ARG A 84 22.10 4.55 8.42
CA ARG A 84 23.37 4.45 7.69
C ARG A 84 23.45 5.42 6.52
N ARG A 85 22.38 5.61 5.76
CA ARG A 85 22.35 6.59 4.65
C ARG A 85 22.42 8.01 5.17
N VAL A 86 21.72 8.31 6.27
CA VAL A 86 21.78 9.63 6.92
C VAL A 86 23.20 9.93 7.40
N ALA A 87 23.88 8.96 8.02
CA ALA A 87 25.28 9.08 8.41
C ALA A 87 26.22 9.27 7.20
N ALA A 88 25.97 8.58 6.08
CA ALA A 88 26.75 8.75 4.85
C ALA A 88 26.59 10.15 4.23
N TYR A 89 25.37 10.71 4.20
CA TYR A 89 25.15 12.09 3.78
C TYR A 89 25.88 13.09 4.71
N ALA A 90 25.83 12.86 6.02
CA ALA A 90 26.54 13.69 7.00
C ALA A 90 28.07 13.61 6.84
N LEU A 91 28.62 12.42 6.54
CA LEU A 91 30.05 12.23 6.29
C LEU A 91 30.55 13.02 5.08
N LEU A 92 29.73 13.12 4.03
CA LEU A 92 30.00 13.91 2.83
C LEU A 92 29.62 15.39 2.97
N GLY A 93 28.99 15.79 4.08
CA GLY A 93 28.52 17.17 4.31
C GLY A 93 27.35 17.58 3.42
N LEU A 94 26.51 16.62 3.01
CA LEU A 94 25.35 16.85 2.15
C LEU A 94 24.04 16.73 2.93
N LYS A 95 22.99 17.37 2.41
CA LYS A 95 21.63 17.19 2.91
C LYS A 95 21.07 15.84 2.45
N VAL A 96 20.24 15.22 3.28
CA VAL A 96 19.51 14.00 2.93
C VAL A 96 18.65 14.26 1.69
N GLY A 97 18.82 13.43 0.66
CA GLY A 97 18.13 13.57 -0.62
C GLY A 97 18.90 14.37 -1.68
N ALA A 98 20.20 14.62 -1.48
CA ALA A 98 21.07 15.18 -2.52
C ALA A 98 21.08 14.28 -3.78
N SER A 99 21.17 14.90 -4.95
CA SER A 99 21.25 14.22 -6.23
C SER A 99 22.56 13.46 -6.40
N ARG A 100 22.56 12.45 -7.29
CA ARG A 100 23.77 11.69 -7.66
C ARG A 100 24.95 12.57 -8.06
N GLN A 101 24.68 13.66 -8.77
CA GLN A 101 25.71 14.62 -9.20
C GLN A 101 26.34 15.36 -8.02
N GLU A 102 25.54 15.77 -7.04
CA GLU A 102 26.02 16.44 -5.82
C GLU A 102 26.84 15.50 -4.94
N ILE A 103 26.45 14.22 -4.85
CA ILE A 103 27.19 13.17 -4.13
C ILE A 103 28.60 13.00 -4.73
N ASP A 104 28.69 12.82 -6.05
CA ASP A 104 29.98 12.67 -6.73
C ASP A 104 30.83 13.95 -6.61
N ALA A 105 30.22 15.14 -6.69
CA ALA A 105 30.94 16.41 -6.52
C ALA A 105 31.50 16.58 -5.09
N ALA A 106 30.72 16.24 -4.06
CA ALA A 106 31.18 16.28 -2.68
C ALA A 106 32.32 15.30 -2.42
N TRP A 107 32.19 14.06 -2.92
CA TRP A 107 33.24 13.04 -2.81
C TRP A 107 34.54 13.50 -3.46
N ARG A 108 34.51 14.06 -4.68
CA ARG A 108 35.72 14.56 -5.37
C ARG A 108 36.44 15.65 -4.55
N ARG A 109 35.68 16.55 -3.93
CA ARG A 109 36.24 17.63 -3.08
C ARG A 109 36.97 17.07 -1.86
N GLU A 110 36.38 16.08 -1.18
CA GLU A 110 37.00 15.46 0.00
C GLU A 110 38.15 14.51 -0.37
N ALA A 111 38.03 13.77 -1.48
CA ALA A 111 39.07 12.87 -1.98
C ALA A 111 40.37 13.63 -2.30
N PHE A 112 40.27 14.85 -2.83
CA PHE A 112 41.45 15.68 -3.09
C PHE A 112 42.21 16.07 -1.80
N LYS A 113 41.50 16.24 -0.68
CA LYS A 113 42.10 16.59 0.62
C LYS A 113 42.80 15.41 1.29
N TYR A 114 42.22 14.22 1.15
CA TYR A 114 42.68 13.00 1.82
C TYR A 114 43.39 12.01 0.88
N HIS A 115 43.88 12.49 -0.26
CA HIS A 115 44.60 11.64 -1.22
C HIS A 115 45.84 11.02 -0.54
N PRO A 116 46.08 9.70 -0.69
CA PRO A 116 47.16 8.99 0.00
C PRO A 116 48.56 9.55 -0.30
N ASP A 117 48.75 10.13 -1.49
CA ASP A 117 49.99 10.79 -1.91
C ASP A 117 50.29 12.09 -1.14
N ARG A 118 49.25 12.81 -0.70
CA ARG A 118 49.39 14.13 -0.06
C ARG A 118 49.19 14.09 1.44
N ASN A 119 48.43 13.11 1.94
CA ASN A 119 48.16 12.93 3.35
C ASN A 119 48.27 11.45 3.72
N PRO A 120 49.45 10.96 4.13
CA PRO A 120 49.67 9.55 4.46
C PRO A 120 48.82 9.07 5.66
N ASN A 121 48.36 9.98 6.53
CA ASN A 121 47.45 9.65 7.64
C ASN A 121 45.96 9.70 7.25
N GLY A 122 45.64 10.14 6.03
CA GLY A 122 44.27 10.30 5.52
C GLY A 122 43.61 9.02 5.00
N GLY A 123 44.33 7.89 4.97
CA GLY A 123 43.85 6.66 4.34
C GLY A 123 42.56 6.10 4.94
N GLN A 124 42.38 6.20 6.26
CA GLN A 124 41.15 5.75 6.92
C GLN A 124 39.93 6.60 6.50
N ARG A 125 40.09 7.93 6.50
CA ARG A 125 39.06 8.88 6.04
C ARG A 125 38.66 8.60 4.58
N MET A 126 39.63 8.35 3.70
CA MET A 126 39.34 8.02 2.30
C MET A 126 38.52 6.73 2.15
N ARG A 127 38.84 5.69 2.94
CA ARG A 127 38.06 4.44 2.94
C ARG A 127 36.61 4.69 3.37
N ASP A 128 36.41 5.51 4.39
CA ASP A 128 35.07 5.82 4.89
C ASP A 128 34.26 6.66 3.88
N LEU A 129 34.91 7.61 3.19
CA LEU A 129 34.30 8.38 2.10
C LEU A 129 33.88 7.51 0.91
N ASN A 130 34.70 6.53 0.52
CA ASN A 130 34.36 5.59 -0.55
C ASN A 130 33.15 4.74 -0.18
N LYS A 131 33.15 4.15 1.03
CA LYS A 131 32.00 3.37 1.54
C LYS A 131 30.71 4.20 1.57
N ALA A 132 30.79 5.45 2.03
CA ALA A 132 29.64 6.36 2.08
C ALA A 132 29.10 6.65 0.68
N ARG A 133 29.98 6.94 -0.30
CA ARG A 133 29.59 7.14 -1.70
C ARG A 133 28.90 5.91 -2.28
N ASP A 134 29.51 4.73 -2.15
CA ASP A 134 28.98 3.50 -2.74
C ASP A 134 27.59 3.16 -2.18
N LEU A 135 27.41 3.32 -0.86
CA LEU A 135 26.12 3.12 -0.19
C LEU A 135 25.02 4.09 -0.66
N LEU A 136 25.39 5.32 -1.00
CA LEU A 136 24.42 6.30 -1.51
C LEU A 136 24.06 6.05 -2.98
N LEU A 137 25.00 5.53 -3.78
CA LEU A 137 24.82 5.25 -5.20
C LEU A 137 24.07 3.94 -5.49
N ASP A 138 24.20 2.92 -4.64
CA ASP A 138 23.54 1.62 -4.81
C ASP A 138 22.01 1.71 -4.66
N GLY A 139 21.52 2.67 -3.88
CA GLY A 139 20.10 2.85 -3.57
C GLY A 139 19.46 4.13 -4.14
N GLN A 140 20.00 4.70 -5.23
CA GLN A 140 19.43 5.85 -5.94
C GLN A 140 18.97 5.50 -7.37
#